data_AF-A0A5P1ERR6-F1
#
_entry.id   AF-A0A5P1ERR6-F1
#
_cell.length_a   1.000
_cell.length_b   1.000
_cell.length_c   1.000
_cell.angle_alpha   90.00
_cell.angle_beta   90.00
_cell.angle_gamma   90.00
#
_symmetry.space_group_name_H-M   'P 1'
#
loop_
_entity.id
_entity.type
_entity.pdbx_description
1 polymer ?
#
loop_
_entity_poly.entity_id
_entity_poly.type
_entity_poly.pdbx_seq_one_letter_code
_entity_poly.pdbx_strand_id
1 'polypeptide(L)'
;MIAERTIRLFLNPMADFLPKPVHVQCWPILLEFCKLISETKGKTDSLYISCRRTLGSLLEAPRAFCGGGDGGYSSRIQNLVVELFPFVKELAETTAEGLSSETILPIELNEFSSFLMGMRRAVREWMDGGSPIPKSLLYNSSHPSYEGWIFSLHFIFLELLGKVDDCLKKVESFLTGKGPVQSDARWAGWSHILVVLTNVHSFSKIYEGAPELLHAVLVNRRSSVNALIRRAKKNENLRWLLKHRDVVDFESRRSLVIMLFPEGKDDYEHLHEMLIDRSQLLAESYEYIGRVDAHTLHGGLFMEFKNEEATGPGVLREWFCLVCRAIFNPQNVLFLPCPNDRRRFFPNPGESFPV
;
A
#
# COMPACT_ATOMS: atom_id res chain seq x y z
N MET A 1 -5.71 34.93 -20.65
CA MET A 1 -4.40 34.51 -21.19
C MET A 1 -3.25 34.72 -20.20
N ILE A 2 -3.06 35.94 -19.64
CA ILE A 2 -1.98 36.20 -18.66
C ILE A 2 -2.18 35.40 -17.36
N ALA A 3 -3.36 35.47 -16.74
CA ALA A 3 -3.66 34.75 -15.51
C ALA A 3 -3.44 33.23 -15.61
N GLU A 4 -3.90 32.61 -16.70
CA GLU A 4 -3.71 31.18 -16.95
C GLU A 4 -2.22 30.80 -17.09
N ARG A 5 -1.42 31.64 -17.76
CA ARG A 5 0.01 31.42 -17.89
C ARG A 5 0.71 31.53 -16.54
N THR A 6 0.32 32.49 -15.71
CA THR A 6 0.85 32.66 -14.34
C THR A 6 0.50 31.47 -13.45
N ILE A 7 -0.73 30.97 -13.50
CA ILE A 7 -1.15 29.78 -12.75
C ILE A 7 -0.33 28.57 -13.20
N ARG A 8 -0.15 28.34 -14.50
CA ARG A 8 0.68 27.23 -14.99
C ARG A 8 2.14 27.31 -14.55
N LEU A 9 2.71 28.52 -14.45
CA LEU A 9 4.06 28.71 -13.91
C LEU A 9 4.11 28.38 -12.41
N PHE A 10 3.08 28.75 -11.65
CA PHE A 10 2.96 28.43 -10.23
C PHE A 10 2.81 26.92 -9.96
N LEU A 11 2.12 26.20 -10.84
CA LEU A 11 1.91 24.76 -10.72
C LEU A 11 3.18 23.93 -11.00
N ASN A 12 4.18 24.52 -11.66
CA ASN A 12 5.42 23.83 -11.97
C ASN A 12 6.43 24.05 -10.82
N PRO A 13 6.81 22.99 -10.08
CA PRO A 13 7.83 23.08 -9.04
C PRO A 13 9.23 23.19 -9.67
N MET A 14 9.47 24.27 -10.42
CA MET A 14 10.81 24.61 -10.85
C MET A 14 11.60 25.05 -9.62
N ALA A 15 12.68 24.32 -9.33
CA ALA A 15 13.57 24.57 -8.20
C ALA A 15 14.12 26.00 -8.16
N ASP A 16 14.12 26.68 -9.31
CA ASP A 16 14.68 28.02 -9.51
C ASP A 16 13.79 29.15 -8.94
N PHE A 17 12.49 28.91 -8.68
CA PHE A 17 11.54 29.96 -8.31
C PHE A 17 10.95 29.81 -6.90
N LEU A 18 10.77 28.58 -6.41
CA LEU A 18 10.22 28.32 -5.08
C LEU A 18 10.84 27.05 -4.46
N PRO A 19 11.58 27.17 -3.34
CA PRO A 19 12.09 26.00 -2.63
C PRO A 19 10.95 25.04 -2.24
N LYS A 20 11.17 23.73 -2.37
CA LYS A 20 10.20 22.67 -2.02
C LYS A 20 9.51 22.89 -0.65
N PRO A 21 10.19 23.33 0.43
CA PRO A 21 9.53 23.57 1.72
C PRO A 21 8.48 24.69 1.68
N VAL A 22 8.70 25.72 0.85
CA VAL A 22 7.79 26.87 0.71
C VAL A 22 6.61 26.49 -0.20
N HIS A 23 6.87 25.70 -1.24
CA HIS A 23 5.83 25.21 -2.15
C HIS A 23 4.76 24.37 -1.43
N VAL A 24 5.12 23.62 -0.37
CA VAL A 24 4.16 22.87 0.45
C VAL A 24 3.19 23.77 1.23
N GLN A 25 3.59 25.01 1.54
CA GLN A 25 2.75 25.98 2.25
C GLN A 25 1.76 26.70 1.32
N CYS A 26 1.90 26.52 0.01
CA CYS A 26 1.08 27.18 -1.01
C CYS A 26 -0.27 26.51 -1.28
N TRP A 27 -0.60 25.41 -0.60
CA TRP A 27 -1.86 24.69 -0.81
C TRP A 27 -3.13 25.56 -0.67
N PRO A 28 -3.22 26.60 0.21
CA PRO A 28 -4.41 27.45 0.28
C PRO A 28 -4.63 28.26 -1.01
N ILE A 29 -3.56 28.67 -1.67
CA ILE A 29 -3.63 29.39 -2.94
C ILE A 29 -4.18 28.46 -4.04
N LEU A 30 -3.70 27.22 -4.08
CA LEU A 30 -4.20 26.22 -5.03
C LEU A 30 -5.67 25.87 -4.77
N LEU A 31 -6.08 25.80 -3.50
CA LEU A 31 -7.47 25.60 -3.13
C LEU A 31 -8.36 26.71 -3.70
N GLU A 32 -7.97 27.97 -3.52
CA GLU A 32 -8.70 29.12 -4.07
C GLU A 32 -8.74 29.12 -5.60
N PHE A 33 -7.63 28.76 -6.26
CA PHE A 33 -7.64 28.57 -7.71
C PHE A 33 -8.61 27.48 -8.14
N CYS A 34 -8.64 26.34 -7.44
CA CYS A 34 -9.57 25.27 -7.75
C CYS A 34 -11.03 25.74 -7.61
N LYS A 35 -11.38 26.43 -6.51
CA LYS A 35 -12.73 26.99 -6.29
C LYS A 35 -13.12 27.92 -7.45
N LEU A 36 -12.32 28.96 -7.70
CA LEU A 36 -12.60 29.98 -8.72
C LEU A 36 -12.68 29.39 -10.14
N ILE A 37 -11.78 28.48 -10.51
CA ILE A 37 -11.80 27.88 -11.85
C ILE A 37 -13.00 26.94 -11.99
N SER A 38 -13.34 26.17 -10.95
CA SER A 38 -14.49 25.27 -10.99
C SER A 38 -15.81 26.02 -11.18
N GLU A 39 -15.96 27.21 -10.60
CA GLU A 39 -17.14 28.07 -10.73
C GLU A 39 -17.21 28.77 -12.10
N THR A 40 -16.07 29.17 -12.65
CA THR A 40 -16.03 29.98 -13.88
C THR A 40 -15.91 29.17 -15.16
N LYS A 41 -15.10 28.12 -15.17
CA LYS A 41 -14.80 27.28 -16.35
C LYS A 41 -15.30 25.84 -16.22
N GLY A 42 -15.71 25.43 -15.03
CA GLY A 42 -16.16 24.07 -14.76
C GLY A 42 -15.03 23.10 -14.38
N LYS A 43 -15.44 21.92 -13.90
CA LYS A 43 -14.56 20.87 -13.36
C LYS A 43 -13.83 20.04 -14.42
N THR A 44 -14.22 20.17 -15.68
CA THR A 44 -13.56 19.50 -16.81
C THR A 44 -12.45 20.34 -17.42
N ASP A 45 -12.24 21.57 -16.95
CA ASP A 45 -11.21 22.47 -17.48
C ASP A 45 -9.79 21.95 -17.15
N SER A 46 -8.91 22.00 -18.14
CA SER A 46 -7.53 21.50 -18.01
C SER A 46 -6.72 22.21 -16.92
N LEU A 47 -7.01 23.49 -16.65
CA LEU A 47 -6.34 24.26 -15.61
C LEU A 47 -6.85 23.86 -14.23
N TYR A 48 -8.16 23.62 -14.07
CA TYR A 48 -8.73 23.08 -12.84
C TYR A 48 -8.11 21.73 -12.50
N ILE A 49 -8.08 20.81 -13.46
CA ILE A 49 -7.49 19.48 -13.27
C ILE A 49 -6.01 19.59 -12.87
N SER A 50 -5.25 20.50 -13.49
CA SER A 50 -3.85 20.73 -13.16
C SER A 50 -3.68 21.28 -11.74
N CYS A 51 -4.49 22.27 -11.34
CA CYS A 51 -4.50 22.80 -9.98
C CYS A 51 -4.85 21.74 -8.93
N ARG A 52 -5.90 20.96 -9.18
CA ARG A 52 -6.39 19.91 -8.29
C ARG A 52 -5.34 18.82 -8.08
N ARG A 53 -4.66 18.39 -9.14
CA ARG A 53 -3.55 17.42 -9.05
C ARG A 53 -2.36 17.95 -8.26
N THR A 54 -1.95 19.19 -8.51
CA THR A 54 -0.86 19.79 -7.73
C THR A 54 -1.26 19.91 -6.27
N LEU A 55 -2.50 20.33 -5.97
CA LEU A 55 -3.05 20.36 -4.61
C LEU A 55 -2.99 18.97 -3.95
N GLY A 56 -3.43 17.92 -4.64
CA GLY A 56 -3.35 16.54 -4.16
C GLY A 56 -1.93 16.13 -3.75
N SER A 57 -0.94 16.41 -4.60
CA SER A 57 0.46 16.09 -4.28
C SER A 57 1.01 16.86 -3.07
N LEU A 58 0.52 18.09 -2.82
CA LEU A 58 0.89 18.85 -1.62
C LEU A 58 0.27 18.26 -0.35
N LEU A 59 -0.93 17.69 -0.42
CA LEU A 59 -1.61 17.08 0.74
C LEU A 59 -0.90 15.81 1.24
N GLU A 60 -0.11 15.14 0.40
CA GLU A 60 0.72 14.00 0.79
C GLU A 60 1.89 14.40 1.70
N ALA A 61 2.31 15.68 1.67
CA ALA A 61 3.45 16.14 2.41
C ALA A 61 3.19 16.10 3.94
N PRO A 62 4.11 15.53 4.75
CA PRO A 62 3.97 15.43 6.21
C PRO A 62 3.68 16.73 6.95
N ARG A 63 4.08 17.88 6.39
CA ARG A 63 4.01 19.19 7.03
C ARG A 63 2.83 20.05 6.57
N ALA A 64 1.95 19.55 5.69
CA ALA A 64 0.84 20.34 5.15
C ALA A 64 -0.13 20.88 6.23
N PHE A 65 -0.19 20.21 7.39
CA PHE A 65 -1.11 20.51 8.50
C PHE A 65 -0.40 21.04 9.77
N CYS A 66 0.93 21.20 9.74
CA CYS A 66 1.70 21.66 10.89
C CYS A 66 1.71 23.20 10.95
N GLY A 67 0.95 23.78 11.87
CA GLY A 67 1.00 25.23 12.12
C GLY A 67 0.05 25.71 13.22
N GLY A 68 0.61 25.94 14.42
CA GLY A 68 0.08 26.90 15.40
C GLY A 68 -0.31 26.29 16.75
N GLY A 69 0.53 26.47 17.77
CA GLY A 69 0.20 26.21 19.18
C GLY A 69 -0.68 27.28 19.81
N ASP A 70 -1.68 27.77 19.08
CA ASP A 70 -2.58 28.84 19.53
C ASP A 70 -4.05 28.41 19.44
N GLY A 71 -4.91 28.97 20.29
CA GLY A 71 -6.29 28.53 20.59
C GLY A 71 -7.29 28.54 19.42
N GLY A 72 -6.85 28.86 18.20
CA GLY A 72 -7.62 28.78 16.95
C GLY A 72 -7.27 27.61 16.03
N TYR A 73 -6.41 26.68 16.46
CA TYR A 73 -5.97 25.55 15.63
C TYR A 73 -7.14 24.62 15.22
N SER A 74 -8.04 24.31 16.16
CA SER A 74 -9.18 23.42 15.91
C SER A 74 -10.14 23.94 14.84
N SER A 75 -10.47 25.24 14.85
CA SER A 75 -11.40 25.82 13.87
C SER A 75 -10.79 25.88 12.46
N ARG A 76 -9.47 26.06 12.36
CA ARG A 76 -8.75 26.03 11.08
C ARG A 76 -8.74 24.64 10.45
N ILE A 77 -8.53 23.60 11.26
CA ILE A 77 -8.58 22.20 10.78
C ILE A 77 -10.00 21.81 10.38
N GLN A 78 -11.01 22.23 11.14
CA GLN A 78 -12.41 22.01 10.80
C GLN A 78 -12.79 22.66 9.46
N ASN A 79 -12.40 23.92 9.24
CA ASN A 79 -12.59 24.59 7.95
C ASN A 79 -11.91 23.84 6.80
N LEU A 80 -10.72 23.29 7.03
CA LEU A 80 -10.00 22.52 6.02
C LEU A 80 -10.72 21.23 5.64
N VAL A 81 -11.33 20.52 6.60
CA VAL A 81 -12.15 19.33 6.31
C VAL A 81 -13.33 19.70 5.41
N VAL A 82 -14.01 20.80 5.72
CA VAL A 82 -15.12 21.34 4.91
C VAL A 82 -14.64 21.71 3.50
N GLU A 83 -13.46 22.31 3.37
CA GLU A 83 -12.88 22.71 2.09
C GLU A 83 -12.39 21.53 1.23
N LEU A 84 -11.90 20.45 1.84
CA LEU A 84 -11.48 19.24 1.13
C LEU A 84 -12.65 18.36 0.70
N PHE A 85 -13.77 18.41 1.43
CA PHE A 85 -14.92 17.55 1.19
C PHE A 85 -15.43 17.56 -0.27
N PRO A 86 -15.62 18.72 -0.94
CA PRO A 86 -16.08 18.75 -2.33
C PRO A 86 -15.17 17.97 -3.30
N PHE A 87 -13.85 18.02 -3.08
CA PHE A 87 -12.87 17.30 -3.91
C PHE A 87 -12.93 15.80 -3.67
N VAL A 88 -13.02 15.37 -2.41
CA VAL A 88 -13.18 13.96 -2.05
C VAL A 88 -14.48 13.40 -2.64
N LYS A 89 -15.57 14.16 -2.55
CA LYS A 89 -16.87 13.80 -3.14
C LYS A 89 -16.76 13.62 -4.65
N GLU A 90 -16.24 14.61 -5.35
CA GLU A 90 -16.08 14.59 -6.81
C GLU A 90 -15.22 13.40 -7.29
N LEU A 91 -14.08 13.18 -6.64
CA LEU A 91 -13.17 12.07 -6.98
C LEU A 91 -13.76 10.70 -6.63
N ALA A 92 -14.54 10.60 -5.55
CA ALA A 92 -15.25 9.38 -5.19
C ALA A 92 -16.36 9.05 -6.19
N GLU A 93 -17.14 10.04 -6.63
CA GLU A 93 -18.16 9.89 -7.67
C GLU A 93 -17.53 9.41 -8.98
N THR A 94 -16.44 10.05 -9.43
CA THR A 94 -15.68 9.62 -10.62
C THR A 94 -15.14 8.18 -10.46
N THR A 95 -14.63 7.84 -9.27
CA THR A 95 -14.15 6.48 -8.98
C THR A 95 -15.28 5.45 -9.01
N ALA A 96 -16.45 5.76 -8.44
CA ALA A 96 -17.62 4.89 -8.41
C ALA A 96 -18.22 4.65 -9.81
N GLU A 97 -18.27 5.70 -10.63
CA GLU A 97 -18.68 5.63 -12.04
C GLU A 97 -17.69 4.77 -12.82
N GLY A 98 -16.39 5.05 -12.71
CA GLY A 98 -15.35 4.30 -13.40
C GLY A 98 -15.30 2.82 -13.00
N LEU A 99 -15.56 2.47 -11.74
CA LEU A 99 -15.70 1.08 -11.29
C LEU A 99 -16.88 0.37 -11.97
N SER A 100 -17.97 1.10 -12.17
CA SER A 100 -19.18 0.57 -12.78
C SER A 100 -19.00 0.34 -14.28
N SER A 101 -18.26 1.24 -14.97
CA SER A 101 -17.98 1.19 -16.41
C SER A 101 -16.68 0.48 -16.80
N GLU A 102 -15.84 0.09 -15.84
CA GLU A 102 -14.50 -0.48 -16.07
C GLU A 102 -13.53 0.46 -16.82
N THR A 103 -13.71 1.79 -16.68
CA THR A 103 -12.93 2.82 -17.40
C THR A 103 -12.03 3.67 -16.51
N ILE A 104 -11.76 3.24 -15.28
CA ILE A 104 -10.98 4.05 -14.33
C ILE A 104 -9.55 4.28 -14.83
N LEU A 105 -9.10 5.52 -14.79
CA LEU A 105 -7.71 5.85 -15.08
C LEU A 105 -6.84 5.79 -13.82
N PRO A 106 -5.62 5.22 -13.87
CA PRO A 106 -4.69 5.20 -12.73
C PRO A 106 -4.43 6.58 -12.12
N ILE A 107 -4.41 7.62 -12.95
CA ILE A 107 -4.16 9.00 -12.52
C ILE A 107 -5.29 9.50 -11.60
N GLU A 108 -6.54 9.17 -11.91
CA GLU A 108 -7.71 9.57 -11.11
C GLU A 108 -7.73 8.86 -9.75
N LEU A 109 -7.33 7.58 -9.72
CA LEU A 109 -7.19 6.81 -8.48
C LEU A 109 -6.08 7.36 -7.58
N ASN A 110 -4.94 7.72 -8.16
CA ASN A 110 -3.85 8.33 -7.39
C ASN A 110 -4.31 9.65 -6.78
N GLU A 111 -4.99 10.49 -7.56
CA GLU A 111 -5.54 11.76 -7.07
C GLU A 111 -6.56 11.54 -5.94
N PHE A 112 -7.50 10.61 -6.09
CA PHE A 112 -8.44 10.24 -5.02
C PHE A 112 -7.71 9.76 -3.77
N SER A 113 -6.65 8.96 -3.92
CA SER A 113 -5.83 8.45 -2.81
C SER A 113 -5.17 9.60 -2.04
N SER A 114 -4.61 10.59 -2.74
CA SER A 114 -3.96 11.76 -2.14
C SER A 114 -4.96 12.62 -1.35
N PHE A 115 -6.12 12.94 -1.94
CA PHE A 115 -7.15 13.73 -1.27
C PHE A 115 -7.76 13.00 -0.07
N LEU A 116 -8.01 11.69 -0.19
CA LEU A 116 -8.52 10.89 0.93
C LEU A 116 -7.49 10.79 2.07
N MET A 117 -6.21 10.70 1.75
CA MET A 117 -5.13 10.76 2.75
C MET A 117 -5.14 12.10 3.49
N GLY A 118 -5.22 13.21 2.74
CA GLY A 118 -5.33 14.56 3.30
C GLY A 118 -6.56 14.72 4.19
N MET A 119 -7.73 14.27 3.72
CA MET A 119 -8.99 14.29 4.46
C MET A 119 -8.90 13.49 5.76
N ARG A 120 -8.41 12.24 5.70
CA ARG A 120 -8.24 11.39 6.87
C ARG A 120 -7.31 12.02 7.90
N ARG A 121 -6.28 12.75 7.45
CA ARG A 121 -5.34 13.42 8.33
C ARG A 121 -5.98 14.65 8.98
N ALA A 122 -6.67 15.48 8.21
CA ALA A 122 -7.42 16.61 8.73
C ALA A 122 -8.47 16.17 9.77
N VAL A 123 -9.24 15.12 9.49
CA VAL A 123 -10.20 14.56 10.46
C VAL A 123 -9.49 14.01 11.70
N ARG A 124 -8.31 13.39 11.57
CA ARG A 124 -7.55 12.88 12.71
C ARG A 124 -7.07 13.99 13.64
N GLU A 125 -6.57 15.08 13.06
CA GLU A 125 -6.14 16.26 13.82
C GLU A 125 -7.34 16.96 14.46
N TRP A 126 -8.51 16.95 13.80
CA TRP A 126 -9.76 17.46 14.36
C TRP A 126 -10.25 16.64 15.56
N MET A 127 -10.05 15.31 15.55
CA MET A 127 -10.54 14.37 16.57
C MET A 127 -9.59 14.19 17.78
N ASP A 128 -8.94 15.25 18.26
CA ASP A 128 -8.07 15.27 19.45
C ASP A 128 -7.15 14.03 19.59
N GLY A 129 -6.42 13.69 18.53
CA GLY A 129 -5.29 12.77 18.64
C GLY A 129 -5.55 11.31 18.25
N GLY A 130 -6.49 11.04 17.34
CA GLY A 130 -6.48 9.77 16.61
C GLY A 130 -7.74 8.91 16.66
N SER A 131 -8.75 9.34 17.40
CA SER A 131 -10.01 8.58 17.49
C SER A 131 -10.79 8.65 16.16
N PRO A 132 -11.37 7.53 15.68
CA PRO A 132 -12.34 7.57 14.60
C PRO A 132 -13.58 8.38 15.02
N ILE A 133 -14.28 8.96 14.05
CA ILE A 133 -15.55 9.64 14.27
C ILE A 133 -16.55 8.63 14.88
N PRO A 134 -17.08 8.89 16.09
CA PRO A 134 -18.02 8.01 16.75
C PRO A 134 -19.32 7.84 15.96
N LYS A 135 -19.93 6.65 16.04
CA LYS A 135 -21.23 6.40 15.39
C LYS A 135 -22.33 7.34 15.86
N SER A 136 -22.27 7.81 17.11
CA SER A 136 -23.25 8.75 17.68
C SER A 136 -23.33 10.06 16.90
N LEU A 137 -22.21 10.53 16.32
CA LEU A 137 -22.17 11.75 15.50
C LEU A 137 -22.84 11.57 14.13
N LEU A 138 -23.05 10.34 13.65
CA LEU A 138 -23.74 10.10 12.38
C LEU A 138 -25.25 10.26 12.48
N TYR A 139 -25.82 10.01 13.67
CA TYR A 139 -27.28 9.93 13.87
C TYR A 139 -27.83 11.01 14.80
N ASN A 140 -26.97 11.85 15.37
CA ASN A 140 -27.38 12.92 16.28
C ASN A 140 -27.10 14.30 15.68
N SER A 141 -28.02 14.78 14.85
CA SER A 141 -27.98 16.13 14.27
C SER A 141 -28.06 17.26 15.30
N SER A 142 -28.41 16.94 16.56
CA SER A 142 -28.45 17.88 17.68
C SER A 142 -27.12 17.97 18.42
N HIS A 143 -26.11 17.19 18.04
CA HIS A 143 -24.79 17.26 18.66
C HIS A 143 -24.08 18.58 18.26
N PRO A 144 -23.45 19.32 19.20
CA PRO A 144 -22.80 20.60 18.90
C PRO A 144 -21.71 20.52 17.81
N SER A 145 -21.10 19.36 17.65
CA SER A 145 -20.05 19.06 16.66
C SER A 145 -20.57 18.37 15.38
N TYR A 146 -21.89 18.23 15.20
CA TYR A 146 -22.46 17.67 13.98
C TYR A 146 -22.30 18.63 12.81
N GLU A 147 -21.76 18.13 11.70
CA GLU A 147 -21.72 18.85 10.43
C GLU A 147 -22.24 17.96 9.30
N GLY A 148 -22.97 18.54 8.34
CA GLY A 148 -23.59 17.79 7.24
C GLY A 148 -22.60 17.02 6.37
N TRP A 149 -21.33 17.45 6.32
CA TRP A 149 -20.28 16.71 5.61
C TRP A 149 -19.96 15.37 6.28
N ILE A 150 -20.13 15.21 7.60
CA ILE A 150 -19.82 13.96 8.30
C ILE A 150 -20.71 12.84 7.77
N PHE A 151 -22.02 13.06 7.77
CA PHE A 151 -22.97 12.11 7.22
C PHE A 151 -22.73 11.87 5.72
N SER A 152 -22.52 12.95 4.97
CA SER A 152 -22.30 12.85 3.52
C SER A 152 -21.03 12.08 3.16
N LEU A 153 -19.96 12.29 3.92
CA LEU A 153 -18.69 11.59 3.73
C LEU A 153 -18.80 10.11 4.14
N HIS A 154 -19.58 9.80 5.18
CA HIS A 154 -19.90 8.41 5.53
C HIS A 154 -20.73 7.73 4.44
N PHE A 155 -21.71 8.43 3.86
CA PHE A 155 -22.49 7.93 2.74
C PHE A 155 -21.61 7.59 1.53
N ILE A 156 -20.67 8.47 1.18
CA ILE A 156 -19.68 8.20 0.11
C ILE A 156 -18.87 6.93 0.40
N PHE A 157 -18.44 6.72 1.65
CA PHE A 157 -17.75 5.49 2.04
C PHE A 157 -18.62 4.25 1.80
N LEU A 158 -19.89 4.28 2.22
CA LEU A 158 -20.81 3.15 2.04
C LEU A 158 -21.09 2.87 0.56
N GLU A 159 -21.26 3.92 -0.24
CA GLU A 159 -21.45 3.82 -1.68
C GLU A 159 -20.24 3.16 -2.36
N LEU A 160 -19.02 3.64 -2.08
CA LEU A 160 -17.80 3.06 -2.61
C LEU A 160 -17.60 1.61 -2.15
N LEU A 161 -17.89 1.30 -0.88
CA LEU A 161 -17.81 -0.06 -0.36
C LEU A 161 -18.79 -0.99 -1.10
N GLY A 162 -20.02 -0.53 -1.35
CA GLY A 162 -21.02 -1.26 -2.13
C GLY A 162 -20.56 -1.51 -3.57
N LYS A 163 -20.01 -0.48 -4.25
CA LYS A 163 -19.46 -0.62 -5.60
C LYS A 163 -18.30 -1.62 -5.66
N VAL A 164 -17.41 -1.60 -4.66
CA VAL A 164 -16.31 -2.57 -4.57
C VAL A 164 -16.86 -3.98 -4.33
N ASP A 165 -17.87 -4.16 -3.47
CA ASP A 165 -18.52 -5.46 -3.28
C ASP A 165 -19.13 -6.00 -4.59
N ASP A 166 -19.84 -5.16 -5.33
CA ASP A 166 -20.40 -5.51 -6.64
C ASP A 166 -19.32 -5.91 -7.65
N CYS A 167 -18.22 -5.17 -7.72
CA CYS A 167 -17.07 -5.50 -8.57
C CYS A 167 -16.44 -6.83 -8.16
N LEU A 168 -16.22 -7.08 -6.86
CA LEU A 168 -15.69 -8.34 -6.37
C LEU A 168 -16.64 -9.50 -6.68
N LYS A 169 -17.96 -9.31 -6.58
CA LYS A 169 -18.97 -10.29 -6.97
C LYS A 169 -18.91 -10.64 -8.46
N LYS A 170 -18.68 -9.65 -9.34
CA LYS A 170 -18.47 -9.87 -10.78
C LYS A 170 -17.19 -10.68 -11.05
N VAL A 171 -16.13 -10.45 -10.28
CA VAL A 171 -14.92 -11.28 -10.35
C VAL A 171 -15.22 -12.72 -9.91
N GLU A 172 -16.03 -12.94 -8.86
CA GLU A 172 -16.38 -14.29 -8.39
C GLU A 172 -17.16 -15.06 -9.45
N SER A 173 -18.19 -14.42 -10.05
CA SER A 173 -18.98 -15.05 -11.09
C SER A 173 -18.13 -15.46 -12.29
N PHE A 174 -17.16 -14.63 -12.67
CA PHE A 174 -16.21 -14.98 -13.73
C PHE A 174 -15.29 -16.15 -13.35
N LEU A 175 -14.79 -16.22 -12.12
CA LEU A 175 -13.96 -17.34 -11.65
C LEU A 175 -14.71 -18.68 -11.68
N THR A 176 -16.03 -18.66 -11.49
CA THR A 176 -16.87 -19.86 -11.55
C THR A 176 -17.32 -20.23 -12.97
N GLY A 177 -17.26 -19.28 -13.92
CA GLY A 177 -17.65 -19.48 -15.30
C GLY A 177 -16.59 -20.28 -16.07
N LYS A 178 -16.96 -21.46 -16.59
CA LYS A 178 -16.15 -22.22 -17.54
C LYS A 178 -16.18 -21.54 -18.92
N GLY A 179 -15.35 -20.52 -19.14
CA GLY A 179 -15.22 -19.82 -20.42
C GLY A 179 -13.76 -19.71 -20.88
N PRO A 180 -13.48 -19.79 -22.19
CA PRO A 180 -12.12 -19.84 -22.72
C PRO A 180 -11.44 -18.47 -22.70
N VAL A 181 -10.10 -18.51 -22.60
CA VAL A 181 -9.11 -17.43 -22.71
C VAL A 181 -9.30 -16.30 -21.69
N GLN A 182 -8.48 -16.37 -20.63
CA GLN A 182 -8.17 -15.26 -19.73
C GLN A 182 -7.66 -14.09 -20.57
N SER A 183 -8.50 -13.09 -20.84
CA SER A 183 -8.05 -11.86 -21.50
C SER A 183 -7.28 -11.03 -20.48
N ASP A 184 -5.98 -10.85 -20.69
CA ASP A 184 -5.12 -9.99 -19.87
C ASP A 184 -5.66 -8.56 -19.72
N ALA A 185 -6.41 -8.08 -20.73
CA ALA A 185 -7.06 -6.77 -20.70
C ALA A 185 -8.13 -6.66 -19.60
N ARG A 186 -8.88 -7.73 -19.33
CA ARG A 186 -9.91 -7.73 -18.27
C ARG A 186 -9.26 -7.75 -16.87
N TRP A 187 -8.15 -8.48 -16.73
CA TRP A 187 -7.38 -8.49 -15.48
C TRP A 187 -6.73 -7.14 -15.19
N ALA A 188 -6.30 -6.40 -16.23
CA ALA A 188 -5.82 -5.02 -16.07
C ALA A 188 -6.90 -4.12 -15.46
N GLY A 189 -8.15 -4.20 -15.95
CA GLY A 189 -9.27 -3.48 -15.35
C GLY A 189 -9.53 -3.84 -13.89
N TRP A 190 -9.29 -5.10 -13.50
CA TRP A 190 -9.51 -5.56 -12.13
C TRP A 190 -8.36 -5.24 -11.16
N SER A 191 -7.16 -4.92 -11.66
CA SER A 191 -6.08 -4.41 -10.81
C SER A 191 -6.49 -3.11 -10.09
N HIS A 192 -7.33 -2.29 -10.74
CA HIS A 192 -7.87 -1.07 -10.14
C HIS A 192 -8.78 -1.33 -8.94
N ILE A 193 -9.44 -2.49 -8.87
CA ILE A 193 -10.28 -2.86 -7.72
C ILE A 193 -9.45 -2.90 -6.43
N LEU A 194 -8.21 -3.40 -6.49
CA LEU A 194 -7.33 -3.47 -5.32
C LEU A 194 -6.87 -2.08 -4.84
N VAL A 195 -6.67 -1.14 -5.78
CA VAL A 195 -6.36 0.26 -5.46
C VAL A 195 -7.55 0.93 -4.79
N VAL A 196 -8.76 0.78 -5.34
CA VAL A 196 -9.98 1.30 -4.70
C VAL A 196 -10.21 0.64 -3.35
N LEU A 197 -10.04 -0.67 -3.22
CA LEU A 197 -10.17 -1.38 -1.96
C LEU A 197 -9.19 -0.84 -0.91
N THR A 198 -7.99 -0.45 -1.30
CA THR A 198 -7.00 0.22 -0.43
C THR A 198 -7.46 1.62 -0.03
N ASN A 199 -8.10 2.36 -0.93
CA ASN A 199 -8.73 3.63 -0.60
C ASN A 199 -9.90 3.45 0.37
N VAL A 200 -10.81 2.51 0.12
CA VAL A 200 -11.90 2.15 1.03
C VAL A 200 -11.36 1.69 2.39
N HIS A 201 -10.24 0.96 2.44
CA HIS A 201 -9.55 0.65 3.68
C HIS A 201 -9.09 1.91 4.42
N SER A 202 -8.43 2.85 3.73
CA SER A 202 -8.02 4.12 4.34
C SER A 202 -9.23 4.91 4.83
N PHE A 203 -10.29 4.96 4.03
CA PHE A 203 -11.56 5.63 4.33
C PHE A 203 -12.23 5.03 5.57
N SER A 204 -12.26 3.71 5.70
CA SER A 204 -12.86 3.01 6.85
C SER A 204 -12.23 3.43 8.18
N LYS A 205 -11.00 3.94 8.19
CA LYS A 205 -10.32 4.41 9.40
C LYS A 205 -10.80 5.78 9.89
N ILE A 206 -11.67 6.45 9.15
CA ILE A 206 -12.27 7.73 9.54
C ILE A 206 -13.42 7.51 10.53
N TYR A 207 -14.14 6.39 10.44
CA TYR A 207 -15.37 6.15 11.21
C TYR A 207 -15.26 4.94 12.12
N GLU A 208 -15.85 5.04 13.30
CA GLU A 208 -16.06 3.89 14.18
C GLU A 208 -17.03 2.88 13.53
N GLY A 209 -16.70 1.59 13.54
CA GLY A 209 -17.53 0.54 12.95
C GLY A 209 -17.38 0.32 11.44
N ALA A 210 -16.76 1.25 10.72
CA ALA A 210 -16.52 1.10 9.29
C ALA A 210 -15.49 0.01 8.94
N PRO A 211 -14.43 -0.25 9.74
CA PRO A 211 -13.53 -1.38 9.50
C PRO A 211 -14.24 -2.74 9.53
N GLU A 212 -15.27 -2.89 10.36
CA GLU A 212 -16.08 -4.10 10.50
C GLU A 212 -16.97 -4.31 9.26
N LEU A 213 -17.53 -3.23 8.70
CA LEU A 213 -18.28 -3.29 7.44
C LEU A 213 -17.39 -3.72 6.27
N LEU A 214 -16.19 -3.14 6.17
CA LEU A 214 -15.20 -3.56 5.18
C LEU A 214 -14.81 -5.03 5.37
N HIS A 215 -14.56 -5.44 6.61
CA HIS A 215 -14.20 -6.83 6.92
C HIS A 215 -15.29 -7.81 6.53
N ALA A 216 -16.57 -7.49 6.77
CA ALA A 216 -17.69 -8.32 6.33
C ALA A 216 -17.72 -8.52 4.80
N VAL A 217 -17.46 -7.47 4.02
CA VAL A 217 -17.32 -7.56 2.55
C VAL A 217 -16.15 -8.45 2.17
N LEU A 218 -14.98 -8.26 2.80
CA LEU A 218 -13.79 -9.08 2.53
C LEU A 218 -14.02 -10.58 2.83
N VAL A 219 -14.70 -10.90 3.92
CA VAL A 219 -15.06 -12.28 4.29
C VAL A 219 -16.06 -12.88 3.30
N ASN A 220 -17.05 -12.11 2.85
CA ASN A 220 -18.02 -12.56 1.86
C ASN A 220 -17.41 -12.74 0.46
N ARG A 221 -16.35 -11.99 0.13
CA ARG A 221 -15.69 -11.99 -1.18
C ARG A 221 -14.30 -12.60 -1.19
N ARG A 222 -14.03 -13.54 -0.26
CA ARG A 222 -12.70 -14.15 -0.08
C ARG A 222 -12.12 -14.68 -1.37
N SER A 223 -12.92 -15.33 -2.21
CA SER A 223 -12.43 -15.97 -3.43
C SER A 223 -11.87 -14.95 -4.44
N SER A 224 -12.62 -13.88 -4.69
CA SER A 224 -12.18 -12.76 -5.53
C SER A 224 -10.98 -12.03 -4.98
N VAL A 225 -11.01 -11.68 -3.69
CA VAL A 225 -9.91 -10.95 -3.04
C VAL A 225 -8.60 -11.73 -3.19
N ASN A 226 -8.59 -13.04 -2.90
CA ASN A 226 -7.39 -13.87 -3.04
C ASN A 226 -6.95 -14.04 -4.50
N ALA A 227 -7.89 -14.16 -5.44
CA ALA A 227 -7.59 -14.24 -6.87
C ALA A 227 -6.94 -12.96 -7.41
N LEU A 228 -7.38 -11.79 -6.93
CA LEU A 228 -6.78 -10.50 -7.28
C LEU A 228 -5.39 -10.36 -6.66
N ILE A 229 -5.21 -10.68 -5.37
CA ILE A 229 -3.90 -10.63 -4.70
C ILE A 229 -2.85 -11.46 -5.44
N ARG A 230 -3.19 -12.66 -5.92
CA ARG A 230 -2.26 -13.52 -6.66
C ARG A 230 -1.79 -12.94 -7.99
N ARG A 231 -2.53 -11.98 -8.55
CA ARG A 231 -2.23 -11.31 -9.83
C ARG A 231 -1.79 -9.85 -9.65
N ALA A 232 -1.77 -9.36 -8.41
CA ALA A 232 -1.38 -8.00 -8.09
C ALA A 232 0.08 -7.73 -8.48
N LYS A 233 0.36 -6.48 -8.87
CA LYS A 233 1.71 -6.01 -9.10
C LYS A 233 2.36 -5.57 -7.79
N LYS A 234 3.69 -5.56 -7.76
CA LYS A 234 4.47 -5.30 -6.55
C LYS A 234 4.30 -3.91 -5.95
N ASN A 235 3.96 -2.93 -6.77
CA ASN A 235 3.76 -1.53 -6.35
C ASN A 235 2.38 -1.27 -5.73
N GLU A 236 1.55 -2.29 -5.57
CA GLU A 236 0.23 -2.14 -4.95
C GLU A 236 0.38 -2.12 -3.41
N ASN A 237 -0.17 -1.09 -2.75
CA ASN A 237 -0.08 -0.93 -1.29
C ASN A 237 -1.04 -1.88 -0.55
N LEU A 238 -0.76 -3.18 -0.59
CA LEU A 238 -1.65 -4.25 -0.13
C LEU A 238 -1.28 -4.83 1.23
N ARG A 239 -0.25 -4.28 1.90
CA ARG A 239 0.28 -4.81 3.16
C ARG A 239 -0.78 -4.91 4.26
N TRP A 240 -1.79 -4.04 4.23
CA TRP A 240 -2.87 -4.02 5.20
C TRP A 240 -3.72 -5.30 5.17
N LEU A 241 -3.80 -6.00 4.02
CA LEU A 241 -4.54 -7.27 3.88
C LEU A 241 -3.92 -8.40 4.72
N LEU A 242 -2.62 -8.34 5.04
CA LEU A 242 -1.96 -9.31 5.93
C LEU A 242 -2.55 -9.35 7.35
N LYS A 243 -3.26 -8.28 7.77
CA LYS A 243 -3.95 -8.21 9.06
C LYS A 243 -5.24 -9.04 9.08
N HIS A 244 -5.80 -9.39 7.92
CA HIS A 244 -7.04 -10.15 7.77
C HIS A 244 -6.75 -11.64 7.49
N ARG A 245 -6.22 -12.35 8.50
CA ARG A 245 -5.75 -13.75 8.37
C ARG A 245 -6.85 -14.75 8.02
N ASP A 246 -8.09 -14.43 8.38
CA ASP A 246 -9.31 -15.17 8.08
C ASP A 246 -9.78 -14.95 6.64
N VAL A 247 -9.38 -13.86 5.98
CA VAL A 247 -9.69 -13.57 4.58
C VAL A 247 -8.61 -14.12 3.65
N VAL A 248 -7.34 -13.83 3.94
CA VAL A 248 -6.21 -14.11 3.04
C VAL A 248 -5.69 -15.53 3.22
N ASP A 249 -5.73 -16.33 2.15
CA ASP A 249 -5.25 -17.71 2.10
C ASP A 249 -3.71 -17.80 2.06
N PHE A 250 -3.17 -19.02 2.12
CA PHE A 250 -1.73 -19.25 2.18
C PHE A 250 -0.99 -18.69 0.96
N GLU A 251 -1.46 -18.97 -0.25
CA GLU A 251 -0.79 -18.55 -1.49
C GLU A 251 -0.85 -17.03 -1.66
N SER A 252 -2.01 -16.43 -1.41
CA SER A 252 -2.16 -14.97 -1.46
C SER A 252 -1.34 -14.28 -0.39
N ARG A 253 -1.22 -14.86 0.82
CA ARG A 253 -0.34 -14.34 1.87
C ARG A 253 1.13 -14.41 1.46
N ARG A 254 1.54 -15.51 0.84
CA ARG A 254 2.88 -15.68 0.25
C ARG A 254 3.13 -14.61 -0.82
N SER A 255 2.18 -14.38 -1.73
CA SER A 255 2.28 -13.32 -2.74
C SER A 255 2.48 -11.93 -2.11
N LEU A 256 1.67 -11.57 -1.10
CA LEU A 256 1.81 -10.29 -0.38
C LEU A 256 3.17 -10.15 0.32
N VAL A 257 3.68 -11.22 0.93
CA VAL A 257 4.97 -11.21 1.61
C VAL A 257 6.11 -11.05 0.60
N ILE A 258 6.05 -11.71 -0.55
CA ILE A 258 7.05 -11.57 -1.63
C ILE A 258 7.10 -10.11 -2.12
N MET A 259 5.98 -9.40 -2.16
CA MET A 259 5.95 -7.98 -2.54
C MET A 259 6.68 -7.06 -1.54
N LEU A 260 6.93 -7.51 -0.30
CA LEU A 260 7.65 -6.72 0.70
C LEU A 260 9.16 -6.65 0.44
N PHE A 261 9.72 -7.65 -0.25
CA PHE A 261 11.13 -7.69 -0.58
C PHE A 261 11.44 -6.71 -1.72
N PRO A 262 12.65 -6.13 -1.81
CA PRO A 262 13.05 -5.30 -2.95
C PRO A 262 12.93 -6.09 -4.27
N GLU A 263 12.74 -5.43 -5.40
CA GLU A 263 12.93 -6.11 -6.69
C GLU A 263 14.39 -6.51 -6.74
N GLY A 264 14.64 -7.82 -6.86
CA GLY A 264 15.98 -8.27 -7.21
C GLY A 264 16.30 -7.58 -8.52
N LYS A 265 17.33 -6.74 -8.52
CA LYS A 265 17.94 -6.43 -9.79
C LYS A 265 18.47 -7.77 -10.28
N ASP A 266 18.05 -8.21 -11.46
CA ASP A 266 18.74 -9.28 -12.18
C ASP A 266 20.13 -8.79 -12.64
N ASP A 267 20.83 -8.05 -11.78
CA ASP A 267 22.21 -7.62 -11.95
C ASP A 267 23.06 -8.85 -11.60
N TYR A 268 23.13 -9.77 -12.56
CA TYR A 268 24.10 -10.87 -12.59
C TYR A 268 25.55 -10.34 -12.52
N GLU A 269 25.77 -9.03 -12.61
CA GLU A 269 27.06 -8.36 -12.47
C GLU A 269 27.60 -8.31 -11.03
N HIS A 270 26.75 -8.52 -10.00
CA HIS A 270 27.15 -8.41 -8.59
C HIS A 270 26.67 -9.60 -7.75
N LEU A 271 26.99 -10.82 -8.19
CA LEU A 271 26.71 -12.03 -7.42
C LEU A 271 27.71 -12.18 -6.28
N HIS A 272 27.23 -12.66 -5.12
CA HIS A 272 28.10 -13.09 -4.04
C HIS A 272 28.63 -14.50 -4.35
N GLU A 273 29.90 -14.57 -4.76
CA GLU A 273 30.55 -15.81 -5.19
C GLU A 273 31.04 -16.65 -4.02
N MET A 274 30.78 -17.95 -4.09
CA MET A 274 31.11 -18.92 -3.05
C MET A 274 31.71 -20.17 -3.69
N LEU A 275 32.96 -20.48 -3.34
CA LEU A 275 33.68 -21.66 -3.80
C LEU A 275 33.98 -22.58 -2.61
N ILE A 276 33.19 -23.64 -2.45
CA ILE A 276 33.18 -24.45 -1.23
C ILE A 276 33.74 -25.86 -1.47
N ASP A 277 34.57 -26.35 -0.55
CA ASP A 277 34.91 -27.77 -0.44
C ASP A 277 33.73 -28.55 0.19
N ARG A 278 33.23 -29.59 -0.50
CA ARG A 278 32.15 -30.45 0.05
C ARG A 278 32.52 -31.06 1.40
N SER A 279 33.79 -31.36 1.65
CA SER A 279 34.25 -31.94 2.91
C SER A 279 34.21 -30.96 4.09
N GLN A 280 34.25 -29.65 3.80
CA GLN A 280 34.21 -28.55 4.79
C GLN A 280 32.94 -27.70 4.64
N LEU A 281 31.88 -28.27 4.07
CA LEU A 281 30.68 -27.56 3.62
C LEU A 281 30.17 -26.49 4.61
N LEU A 282 29.93 -26.86 5.87
CA LEU A 282 29.33 -25.95 6.86
C LEU A 282 30.30 -24.85 7.29
N ALA A 283 31.57 -25.19 7.54
CA ALA A 283 32.58 -24.25 7.98
C ALA A 283 32.90 -23.22 6.88
N GLU A 284 33.13 -23.66 5.64
CA GLU A 284 33.39 -22.75 4.54
C GLU A 284 32.15 -21.92 4.19
N SER A 285 30.93 -22.50 4.23
CA SER A 285 29.69 -21.72 4.04
C SER A 285 29.56 -20.61 5.09
N TYR A 286 29.92 -20.88 6.34
CA TYR A 286 29.92 -19.88 7.41
C TYR A 286 30.94 -18.78 7.16
N GLU A 287 32.17 -19.09 6.74
CA GLU A 287 33.17 -18.08 6.42
C GLU A 287 32.73 -17.17 5.25
N TYR A 288 32.10 -17.75 4.22
CA TYR A 288 31.62 -16.99 3.07
C TYR A 288 30.40 -16.10 3.37
N ILE A 289 29.58 -16.41 4.38
CA ILE A 289 28.31 -15.70 4.63
C ILE A 289 28.33 -14.92 5.95
N GLY A 290 28.95 -15.46 6.99
CA GLY A 290 28.82 -15.02 8.38
C GLY A 290 29.34 -13.62 8.67
N ARG A 291 30.18 -13.05 7.80
CA ARG A 291 30.73 -11.69 7.93
C ARG A 291 30.27 -10.74 6.81
N VAL A 292 29.38 -11.20 5.94
CA VAL A 292 28.91 -10.44 4.78
C VAL A 292 27.75 -9.55 5.21
N ASP A 293 27.72 -8.32 4.73
CA ASP A 293 26.61 -7.41 4.97
C ASP A 293 25.30 -7.95 4.38
N ALA A 294 24.19 -7.77 5.11
CA ALA A 294 22.89 -8.26 4.71
C ALA A 294 22.46 -7.73 3.31
N HIS A 295 22.85 -6.50 2.96
CA HIS A 295 22.53 -5.92 1.65
C HIS A 295 23.20 -6.69 0.50
N THR A 296 24.43 -7.18 0.69
CA THR A 296 25.13 -7.99 -0.31
C THR A 296 24.44 -9.35 -0.50
N LEU A 297 24.00 -9.97 0.60
CA LEU A 297 23.29 -11.25 0.56
C LEU A 297 21.85 -11.16 0.02
N HIS A 298 21.27 -9.96 -0.04
CA HIS A 298 20.01 -9.73 -0.74
C HIS A 298 20.16 -9.77 -2.28
N GLY A 299 21.40 -9.72 -2.79
CA GLY A 299 21.71 -9.97 -4.20
C GLY A 299 21.64 -11.45 -4.57
N GLY A 300 22.04 -11.78 -5.79
CA GLY A 300 22.14 -13.18 -6.21
C GLY A 300 23.37 -13.87 -5.60
N LEU A 301 23.26 -15.17 -5.33
CA LEU A 301 24.37 -16.01 -4.89
C LEU A 301 24.89 -16.82 -6.07
N PHE A 302 26.21 -16.87 -6.25
CA PHE A 302 26.87 -17.76 -7.20
C PHE A 302 27.64 -18.83 -6.41
N MET A 303 27.36 -20.10 -6.69
CA MET A 303 27.87 -21.22 -5.90
C MET A 303 28.57 -22.24 -6.81
N GLU A 304 29.80 -22.61 -6.43
CA GLU A 304 30.57 -23.69 -7.04
C GLU A 304 31.19 -24.60 -5.97
N PHE A 305 31.28 -25.91 -6.27
CA PHE A 305 32.05 -26.84 -5.47
C PHE A 305 33.47 -26.98 -6.02
N LYS A 306 34.48 -26.98 -5.14
CA LYS A 306 35.88 -27.15 -5.54
C LYS A 306 36.08 -28.47 -6.27
N ASN A 307 36.82 -28.42 -7.39
CA ASN A 307 37.13 -29.57 -8.24
C ASN A 307 35.91 -30.21 -8.94
N GLU A 308 34.80 -29.48 -9.07
CA GLU A 308 33.62 -29.92 -9.81
C GLU A 308 33.35 -28.98 -10.98
N GLU A 309 32.93 -29.53 -12.12
CA GLU A 309 32.61 -28.74 -13.32
C GLU A 309 31.19 -28.15 -13.29
N ALA A 310 30.36 -28.57 -12.33
CA ALA A 310 28.96 -28.16 -12.27
C ALA A 310 28.82 -26.72 -11.76
N THR A 311 28.06 -25.91 -12.50
CA THR A 311 27.78 -24.50 -12.15
C THR A 311 26.29 -24.17 -12.33
N GLY A 312 25.87 -23.02 -11.81
CA GLY A 312 24.55 -22.43 -12.05
C GLY A 312 23.47 -22.76 -11.01
N PRO A 313 22.19 -22.44 -11.29
CA PRO A 313 21.12 -22.45 -10.28
C PRO A 313 20.83 -23.81 -9.63
N GLY A 314 21.17 -24.91 -10.31
CA GLY A 314 21.04 -26.26 -9.76
C GLY A 314 21.98 -26.51 -8.59
N VAL A 315 23.22 -26.03 -8.71
CA VAL A 315 24.28 -26.15 -7.72
C VAL A 315 23.95 -25.32 -6.47
N LEU A 316 23.40 -24.11 -6.66
CA LEU A 316 22.90 -23.29 -5.55
C LEU A 316 21.77 -24.00 -4.77
N ARG A 317 20.80 -24.62 -5.47
CA ARG A 317 19.72 -25.40 -4.81
C ARG A 317 20.27 -26.59 -4.05
N GLU A 318 21.25 -27.29 -4.61
CA GLU A 318 21.92 -28.40 -3.94
C GLU A 318 22.63 -27.94 -2.67
N TRP A 319 23.42 -26.86 -2.76
CA TRP A 319 24.11 -26.26 -1.62
C TRP A 319 23.15 -25.92 -0.47
N PHE A 320 22.01 -25.27 -0.75
CA PHE A 320 20.98 -25.02 0.27
C PHE A 320 20.50 -26.31 0.95
N CYS A 321 20.24 -27.37 0.17
CA CYS A 321 19.82 -28.66 0.72
C CYS A 321 20.89 -29.28 1.62
N LEU A 322 22.17 -29.24 1.20
CA LEU A 322 23.28 -29.82 1.96
C LEU A 322 23.55 -29.02 3.24
N VAL A 323 23.59 -27.69 3.17
CA VAL A 323 23.81 -26.84 4.35
C VAL A 323 22.67 -26.98 5.35
N CYS A 324 21.40 -26.98 4.90
CA CYS A 324 20.29 -27.23 5.82
C CYS A 324 20.40 -28.59 6.52
N ARG A 325 20.83 -29.65 5.82
CA ARG A 325 21.09 -30.96 6.46
C ARG A 325 22.25 -30.90 7.45
N ALA A 326 23.33 -30.19 7.12
CA ALA A 326 24.48 -30.02 8.00
C ALA A 326 24.12 -29.24 9.27
N ILE A 327 23.32 -28.17 9.18
CA ILE A 327 22.88 -27.37 10.33
C ILE A 327 22.13 -28.23 11.35
N PHE A 328 21.28 -29.16 10.89
CA PHE A 328 20.52 -30.06 11.77
C PHE A 328 21.23 -31.40 12.03
N ASN A 329 22.50 -31.56 11.65
CA ASN A 329 23.27 -32.74 11.98
C ASN A 329 23.60 -32.75 13.48
N PRO A 330 23.22 -33.80 14.24
CA PRO A 330 23.52 -33.89 15.68
C PRO A 330 25.01 -33.76 16.03
N GLN A 331 25.92 -34.07 15.11
CA GLN A 331 27.37 -33.92 15.30
C GLN A 331 27.82 -32.46 15.39
N ASN A 332 27.06 -31.52 14.82
CA ASN A 332 27.37 -30.09 14.86
C ASN A 332 26.81 -29.38 16.09
N VAL A 333 25.97 -30.06 16.89
CA VAL A 333 25.52 -29.61 18.23
C VAL A 333 24.69 -28.32 18.24
N LEU A 334 24.41 -27.68 17.09
CA LEU A 334 23.62 -26.45 16.98
C LEU A 334 22.13 -26.62 17.36
N PHE A 335 21.52 -27.75 16.95
CA PHE A 335 20.09 -28.02 17.11
C PHE A 335 19.85 -29.44 17.64
N LEU A 336 18.80 -29.60 18.45
CA LEU A 336 18.36 -30.88 18.98
C LEU A 336 16.96 -31.25 18.46
N PRO A 337 16.71 -32.52 18.07
CA PRO A 337 15.38 -32.96 17.69
C PRO A 337 14.44 -32.99 18.92
N CYS A 338 13.19 -32.62 18.73
CA CYS A 338 12.16 -32.75 19.75
C CYS A 338 11.99 -34.22 20.14
N PRO A 339 12.03 -34.57 21.44
CA PRO A 339 11.84 -35.95 21.89
C PRO A 339 10.53 -36.57 21.42
N ASN A 340 9.47 -35.74 21.33
CA ASN A 340 8.11 -36.16 21.00
C ASN A 340 7.77 -36.08 19.50
N ASP A 341 8.55 -35.35 18.69
CA ASP A 341 8.36 -35.23 17.23
C ASP A 341 9.70 -34.95 16.55
N ARG A 342 10.40 -36.02 16.12
CA ARG A 342 11.76 -35.92 15.54
C ARG A 342 11.84 -35.14 14.22
N ARG A 343 10.71 -34.64 13.69
CA ARG A 343 10.68 -33.71 12.55
C ARG A 343 10.82 -32.24 12.97
N ARG A 344 10.73 -31.95 14.27
CA ARG A 344 10.89 -30.61 14.85
C ARG A 344 12.22 -30.53 15.55
N PHE A 345 12.88 -29.39 15.43
CA PHE A 345 14.18 -29.12 16.04
C PHE A 345 14.10 -27.84 16.88
N PHE A 346 14.90 -27.78 17.94
CA PHE A 346 15.06 -26.61 18.80
C PHE A 346 16.54 -26.24 18.87
N PRO A 347 16.88 -24.95 19.05
CA PRO A 347 18.26 -24.56 19.36
C PRO A 347 18.76 -25.35 20.56
N ASN A 348 20.01 -25.81 20.52
CA ASN A 348 20.60 -26.51 21.64
C ASN A 348 20.89 -25.52 22.79
N PRO A 349 20.31 -25.71 23.99
CA PRO A 349 20.55 -24.82 25.13
C PRO A 349 21.99 -24.88 25.68
N GLY A 350 22.78 -25.89 25.30
CA GLY A 350 24.18 -26.04 25.71
C GLY A 350 25.14 -25.04 25.05
N GLU A 351 24.68 -24.25 24.08
CA GLU A 351 25.48 -23.17 23.47
C GLU A 351 25.29 -21.87 24.26
N SER A 352 26.09 -21.69 25.32
CA SER A 352 26.36 -20.35 25.84
C SER A 352 27.21 -19.60 24.82
N PHE A 353 26.59 -18.75 24.00
CA PHE A 353 27.31 -17.80 23.16
C PHE A 353 28.06 -16.81 24.06
N PRO A 354 29.41 -16.70 24.01
CA PRO A 354 30.07 -15.54 24.57
C PRO A 354 29.63 -14.32 23.76
N VAL A 355 29.09 -13.33 24.47
CA VAL A 355 28.66 -12.01 23.93
C VAL A 355 29.81 -11.25 23.32
#